data_AF-W0I3J7-F1
#
_entry.id   AF-W0I3J7-F1
#
_cell.length_a   1.000
_cell.length_b   1.000
_cell.length_c   1.000
_cell.angle_alpha   90.00
_cell.angle_beta   90.00
_cell.angle_gamma   90.00
#
_symmetry.space_group_name_H-M   'P 1'
#
loop_
_entity.id
_entity.type
_entity.pdbx_description
1 polymer ?
#
loop_
_entity_poly.entity_id
_entity_poly.type
_entity_poly.pdbx_seq_one_letter_code
_entity_poly.pdbx_strand_id
1 'polypeptide(L)'
;MPHNFKFCPYCGGELRGDFRFCPYCGASLEITKATREITKSDNTIRTEPKIEPEKVLKPQTVAEPEGFQKRFSLSYIPAGRVTSKEKKLNIYVSGVNKNLVFDGSKGTKFGKLRLDEALRLFEKLPKSYPRPLSKNDNPIQFEVDHCLHIGLASIEELRYRIVAIISSEHIYAGSIVFTILENASYNEAVEAIKRYYREGNEFLKNAYKAKERHLEEKETSEGKYLLKIPGVFIRYDTEVYMSSALYLVKEGLKFYAHDGNYLYMEMPEDLPYFAREGIQKIKFNKKYTEMEVTYRDDNGRKKTFKYVFLMPEEGRRYYRVLSSEFPGKVKVGGGWFG
;
A
#
# COMPACT_ATOMS: atom_id res chain seq x y z
N MET A 1 26.97 23.41 -13.89
CA MET A 1 25.73 24.21 -13.76
C MET A 1 25.04 23.80 -12.47
N PRO A 2 24.68 24.71 -11.54
CA PRO A 2 24.01 24.32 -10.31
C PRO A 2 22.56 23.96 -10.64
N HIS A 3 22.18 22.70 -10.44
CA HIS A 3 20.80 22.27 -10.56
C HIS A 3 20.03 22.72 -9.31
N ASN A 4 19.15 23.70 -9.48
CA ASN A 4 18.31 24.24 -8.41
C ASN A 4 17.13 23.29 -8.18
N PHE A 5 17.38 22.16 -7.51
CA PHE A 5 16.33 21.20 -7.17
C PHE A 5 15.47 21.78 -6.03
N LYS A 6 14.21 22.08 -6.33
CA LYS A 6 13.20 22.36 -5.29
C LYS A 6 12.47 21.05 -5.01
N PHE A 7 12.26 20.71 -3.75
CA PHE A 7 11.37 19.61 -3.39
C PHE A 7 10.00 20.16 -3.02
N CYS A 8 8.93 19.47 -3.40
CA CYS A 8 7.61 19.81 -2.91
C CYS A 8 7.58 19.63 -1.39
N PRO A 9 7.23 20.67 -0.60
CA PRO A 9 7.21 20.55 0.86
C PRO A 9 6.09 19.64 1.38
N TYR A 10 5.14 19.25 0.52
CA TYR A 10 3.98 18.45 0.89
C TYR A 10 4.14 16.95 0.60
N CYS A 11 4.78 16.57 -0.51
CA CYS A 11 4.96 15.16 -0.89
C CYS A 11 6.41 14.71 -1.05
N GLY A 12 7.38 15.64 -0.96
CA GLY A 12 8.79 15.33 -1.18
C GLY A 12 9.17 15.07 -2.64
N GLY A 13 8.23 15.18 -3.59
CA GLY A 13 8.49 15.02 -5.02
C GLY A 13 9.46 16.09 -5.54
N GLU A 14 10.42 15.67 -6.34
CA GLU A 14 11.44 16.53 -6.93
C GLU A 14 10.83 17.45 -8.00
N LEU A 15 10.78 18.76 -7.74
CA LEU A 15 10.27 19.77 -8.65
C LEU A 15 11.40 20.24 -9.56
N ARG A 16 11.42 19.69 -10.78
CA ARG A 16 12.35 20.08 -11.86
C ARG A 16 11.82 21.30 -12.63
N GLY A 17 11.43 22.36 -11.92
CA GLY A 17 10.91 23.59 -12.52
C GLY A 17 10.17 24.50 -11.53
N ASP A 18 9.85 25.71 -11.97
CA ASP A 18 9.06 26.69 -11.20
C ASP A 18 7.55 26.43 -11.40
N PHE A 19 7.07 25.36 -10.77
CA PHE A 19 5.64 25.04 -10.79
C PHE A 19 4.90 25.85 -9.72
N ARG A 20 3.71 26.38 -10.06
CA ARG A 20 2.77 26.96 -9.08
C ARG A 20 2.03 25.90 -8.28
N PHE A 21 1.97 24.67 -8.79
CA PHE A 21 1.35 23.51 -8.16
C PHE A 21 2.22 22.28 -8.38
N CYS A 22 2.35 21.42 -7.38
CA CYS A 22 3.14 20.21 -7.50
C CYS A 22 2.50 19.22 -8.50
N PRO A 23 3.22 18.74 -9.53
CA PRO A 23 2.67 17.80 -10.51
C PRO A 23 2.41 16.40 -9.93
N TYR A 24 2.99 16.07 -8.76
CA TYR A 24 2.83 14.76 -8.13
C TYR A 24 1.68 14.68 -7.14
N CYS A 25 1.33 15.78 -6.46
CA CYS A 25 0.28 15.80 -5.44
C CYS A 25 -0.78 16.90 -5.60
N GLY A 26 -0.62 17.80 -6.58
CA GLY A 26 -1.55 18.90 -6.85
C GLY A 26 -1.45 20.09 -5.88
N ALA A 27 -0.64 20.02 -4.82
CA ALA A 27 -0.54 21.07 -3.81
C ALA A 27 0.05 22.38 -4.37
N SER A 28 -0.53 23.52 -4.00
CA SER A 28 -0.01 24.84 -4.38
C SER A 28 1.35 25.14 -3.75
N LEU A 29 2.25 25.72 -4.53
CA LEU A 29 3.64 26.02 -4.18
C LEU A 29 3.89 27.53 -4.00
N GLU A 30 2.85 28.36 -4.12
CA GLU A 30 2.93 29.79 -3.84
C GLU A 30 2.95 30.03 -2.32
N ILE A 31 4.15 30.09 -1.74
CA ILE A 31 4.36 30.55 -0.38
C ILE A 31 4.39 32.09 -0.42
N THR A 32 3.28 32.75 -0.11
CA THR A 32 3.27 34.20 0.12
C THR A 32 4.08 34.52 1.37
N LYS A 33 5.20 35.22 1.16
CA LYS A 33 6.01 35.88 2.20
C LYS A 33 5.13 36.85 3.00
N ALA A 34 4.60 36.43 4.13
CA ALA A 34 3.96 37.33 5.09
C ALA A 34 4.16 36.86 6.53
N THR A 35 5.43 36.68 6.94
CA THR A 35 5.78 36.74 8.37
C THR A 35 7.25 37.13 8.56
N ARG A 36 7.57 38.37 8.23
CA ARG A 36 8.65 39.11 8.92
C ARG A 36 8.07 40.48 9.22
N GLU A 37 8.31 40.95 10.45
CA GLU A 37 7.98 42.28 10.98
C GLU A 37 6.60 42.42 11.64
N ILE A 38 6.46 41.82 12.82
CA ILE A 38 5.63 42.41 13.89
C ILE A 38 6.58 42.88 14.98
N THR A 39 7.05 44.12 14.86
CA THR A 39 7.34 45.02 15.99
C THR A 39 7.64 46.42 15.44
N LYS A 40 6.65 47.32 15.49
CA LYS A 40 6.71 48.68 16.06
C LYS A 40 5.57 49.55 15.50
N SER A 41 4.68 49.92 16.41
CA SER A 41 4.01 51.23 16.59
C SER A 41 3.37 51.97 15.41
N ASP A 42 2.11 52.35 15.70
CA ASP A 42 1.42 53.61 15.40
C ASP A 42 0.37 53.69 14.27
N ASN A 43 -0.87 53.85 14.78
CA ASN A 43 -2.03 54.57 14.27
C ASN A 43 -1.85 55.36 12.95
N THR A 44 -2.68 55.04 11.95
CA THR A 44 -3.52 56.07 11.31
C THR A 44 -4.67 55.47 10.51
N ILE A 45 -5.80 56.18 10.58
CA ILE A 45 -7.08 55.99 9.88
C ILE A 45 -6.90 56.09 8.36
N ARG A 46 -7.55 55.21 7.56
CA ARG A 46 -8.19 55.56 6.27
C ARG A 46 -8.97 54.41 5.63
N THR A 47 -10.28 54.66 5.51
CA THR A 47 -11.21 54.40 4.38
C THR A 47 -11.20 53.04 3.65
N GLU A 48 -12.31 52.33 3.80
CA GLU A 48 -12.77 51.18 3.01
C GLU A 48 -12.89 51.50 1.51
N PRO A 49 -12.39 50.64 0.61
CA PRO A 49 -12.88 50.57 -0.77
C PRO A 49 -13.99 49.51 -0.88
N LYS A 50 -15.13 49.98 -1.37
CA LYS A 50 -16.31 49.20 -1.76
C LYS A 50 -15.94 48.28 -2.94
N ILE A 51 -15.85 46.97 -2.71
CA ILE A 51 -15.67 45.97 -3.76
C ILE A 51 -17.04 45.44 -4.19
N GLU A 52 -17.37 45.61 -5.47
CA GLU A 52 -18.55 45.02 -6.12
C GLU A 52 -18.41 43.49 -6.24
N PRO A 53 -19.53 42.74 -6.19
CA PRO A 53 -19.49 41.28 -6.15
C PRO A 53 -19.08 40.72 -7.52
N GLU A 54 -17.85 40.21 -7.60
CA GLU A 54 -17.34 39.46 -8.74
C GLU A 54 -18.09 38.11 -8.84
N LYS A 55 -18.61 37.81 -10.02
CA LYS A 55 -19.37 36.59 -10.32
C LYS A 55 -18.51 35.35 -10.03
N VAL A 56 -18.90 34.60 -9.00
CA VAL A 56 -18.39 33.26 -8.70
C VAL A 56 -18.61 32.35 -9.90
N LEU A 57 -17.57 32.12 -10.71
CA LEU A 57 -17.55 31.00 -11.65
C LEU A 57 -17.52 29.71 -10.84
N LYS A 58 -18.55 28.88 -11.02
CA LYS A 58 -18.62 27.53 -10.45
C LYS A 58 -17.37 26.74 -10.88
N PRO A 59 -16.74 25.97 -9.97
CA PRO A 59 -15.67 25.06 -10.35
C PRO A 59 -16.21 24.06 -11.37
N GLN A 60 -15.64 24.07 -12.56
CA GLN A 60 -15.92 23.04 -13.56
C GLN A 60 -15.34 21.73 -13.04
N THR A 61 -16.23 20.81 -12.73
CA THR A 61 -15.93 19.42 -12.38
C THR A 61 -15.33 18.79 -13.64
N VAL A 62 -14.00 18.61 -13.64
CA VAL A 62 -13.34 17.79 -14.66
C VAL A 62 -13.83 16.37 -14.42
N ALA A 63 -14.64 15.85 -15.34
CA ALA A 63 -15.14 14.49 -15.29
C ALA A 63 -13.95 13.51 -15.28
N GLU A 64 -13.84 12.71 -14.23
CA GLU A 64 -12.90 11.60 -14.17
C GLU A 64 -13.24 10.59 -15.28
N PRO A 65 -12.24 10.01 -15.97
CA PRO A 65 -12.49 9.08 -17.06
C PRO A 65 -13.26 7.86 -16.54
N GLU A 66 -14.36 7.55 -17.22
CA GLU A 66 -15.23 6.39 -16.96
C GLU A 66 -14.49 5.08 -17.27
N GLY A 67 -13.65 4.64 -16.34
CA GLY A 67 -12.86 3.42 -16.46
C GLY A 67 -12.50 2.91 -15.07
N PHE A 68 -13.32 2.01 -14.54
CA PHE A 68 -13.02 1.18 -13.36
C PHE A 68 -12.48 1.92 -12.12
N GLN A 69 -13.09 3.02 -11.68
CA GLN A 69 -12.74 3.67 -10.40
C GLN A 69 -13.64 3.22 -9.24
N LYS A 70 -13.87 1.92 -9.08
CA LYS A 70 -14.43 1.44 -7.81
C LYS A 70 -13.33 1.45 -6.75
N ARG A 71 -13.28 2.52 -5.97
CA ARG A 71 -12.38 2.64 -4.81
C ARG A 71 -12.52 1.41 -3.90
N PHE A 72 -11.40 0.75 -3.59
CA PHE A 72 -11.36 -0.33 -2.61
C PHE A 72 -11.90 0.13 -1.25
N SER A 73 -12.72 -0.70 -0.63
CA SER A 73 -13.34 -0.44 0.68
C SER A 73 -13.44 -1.74 1.48
N LEU A 74 -13.86 -1.64 2.75
CA LEU A 74 -14.01 -2.84 3.60
C LEU A 74 -15.08 -3.81 3.12
N SER A 75 -16.03 -3.39 2.27
CA SER A 75 -17.07 -4.28 1.74
C SER A 75 -16.54 -5.33 0.75
N TYR A 76 -15.35 -5.11 0.18
CA TYR A 76 -14.67 -6.10 -0.66
C TYR A 76 -14.01 -7.21 0.15
N ILE A 77 -13.89 -7.04 1.47
CA ILE A 77 -13.20 -7.98 2.34
C ILE A 77 -14.22 -9.00 2.85
N PRO A 78 -14.12 -10.28 2.48
CA PRO A 78 -15.10 -11.29 2.91
C PRO A 78 -15.05 -11.48 4.42
N ALA A 79 -16.20 -11.80 5.03
CA ALA A 79 -16.29 -12.11 6.45
C ALA A 79 -15.46 -13.36 6.77
N GLY A 80 -14.61 -13.25 7.79
CA GLY A 80 -13.87 -14.37 8.37
C GLY A 80 -14.71 -15.17 9.36
N ARG A 81 -14.13 -16.27 9.86
CA ARG A 81 -14.76 -17.05 10.93
C ARG A 81 -14.84 -16.22 12.20
N VAL A 82 -16.04 -16.08 12.74
CA VAL A 82 -16.26 -15.39 14.01
C VAL A 82 -15.76 -16.28 15.14
N THR A 83 -14.93 -15.72 16.00
CA THR A 83 -14.55 -16.38 17.24
C THR A 83 -15.62 -16.15 18.30
N SER A 84 -16.17 -17.22 18.87
CA SER A 84 -17.36 -17.17 19.74
C SER A 84 -17.13 -16.62 21.14
N LYS A 85 -15.89 -16.29 21.52
CA LYS A 85 -15.53 -15.84 22.86
C LYS A 85 -15.33 -14.33 22.88
N GLU A 86 -15.88 -13.68 23.90
CA GLU A 86 -15.59 -12.29 24.22
C GLU A 86 -14.08 -12.14 24.45
N LYS A 87 -13.42 -11.35 23.61
CA LYS A 87 -11.96 -11.16 23.63
C LYS A 87 -11.59 -9.82 24.24
N LYS A 88 -10.47 -9.82 24.97
CA LYS A 88 -9.77 -8.61 25.36
C LYS A 88 -8.44 -8.54 24.61
N LEU A 89 -8.23 -7.48 23.84
CA LEU A 89 -7.04 -7.29 23.01
C LEU A 89 -6.19 -6.14 23.57
N ASN A 90 -4.88 -6.21 23.41
CA ASN A 90 -3.98 -5.16 23.88
C ASN A 90 -4.18 -3.90 23.02
N ILE A 91 -4.35 -2.76 23.68
CA ILE A 91 -4.47 -1.46 23.02
C ILE A 91 -3.28 -0.59 23.36
N TYR A 92 -2.73 0.02 22.32
CA TYR A 92 -1.65 1.00 22.38
C TYR A 92 -2.02 2.21 21.52
N VAL A 93 -1.71 3.42 21.98
CA VAL A 93 -1.97 4.64 21.21
C VAL A 93 -0.74 5.53 21.19
N SER A 94 -0.17 5.81 20.02
CA SER A 94 0.92 6.78 19.86
C SER A 94 0.41 8.21 19.72
N GLY A 95 1.30 9.18 19.94
CA GLY A 95 1.03 10.61 19.75
C GLY A 95 0.18 11.26 20.85
N VAL A 96 -0.26 10.50 21.86
CA VAL A 96 -1.07 11.01 22.97
C VAL A 96 -0.57 10.53 24.33
N ASN A 97 -0.78 11.37 25.35
CA ASN A 97 -0.58 10.99 26.75
C ASN A 97 -1.76 10.18 27.32
N LYS A 98 -1.66 9.79 28.60
CA LYS A 98 -2.70 9.05 29.33
C LYS A 98 -4.05 9.76 29.41
N ASN A 99 -4.08 11.08 29.26
CA ASN A 99 -5.28 11.90 29.27
C ASN A 99 -5.85 12.12 27.86
N LEU A 100 -5.32 11.41 26.85
CA LEU A 100 -5.73 11.50 25.44
C LEU A 100 -5.50 12.88 24.82
N VAL A 101 -4.52 13.64 25.34
CA VAL A 101 -4.08 14.90 24.74
C VAL A 101 -2.88 14.64 23.85
N PHE A 102 -2.86 15.23 22.65
CA PHE A 102 -1.72 15.11 21.74
C PHE A 102 -0.45 15.66 22.38
N ASP A 103 0.60 14.85 22.40
CA ASP A 103 1.91 15.20 22.95
C ASP A 103 3.07 14.69 22.07
N GLY A 104 2.77 14.07 20.93
CA GLY A 104 3.77 13.48 20.03
C GLY A 104 4.52 12.28 20.62
N SER A 105 4.13 11.77 21.79
CA SER A 105 4.87 10.70 22.47
C SER A 105 4.85 9.39 21.68
N LYS A 106 5.83 8.52 21.95
CA LYS A 106 5.93 7.20 21.30
C LYS A 106 4.68 6.35 21.52
N GLY A 107 3.98 6.58 22.64
CA GLY A 107 2.64 6.10 22.89
C GLY A 107 2.38 5.60 24.29
N THR A 108 1.09 5.46 24.58
CA THR A 108 0.54 5.05 25.86
C THR A 108 -0.09 3.66 25.73
N LYS A 109 0.30 2.73 26.60
CA LYS A 109 -0.32 1.40 26.70
C LYS A 109 -1.57 1.48 27.57
N PHE A 110 -2.73 1.11 27.02
CA PHE A 110 -4.02 1.10 27.72
C PHE A 110 -4.41 -0.30 28.23
N GLY A 111 -3.58 -1.32 27.98
CA GLY A 111 -3.80 -2.68 28.46
C GLY A 111 -4.78 -3.46 27.59
N LYS A 112 -5.39 -4.51 28.14
CA LYS A 112 -6.30 -5.38 27.41
C LYS A 112 -7.75 -4.89 27.56
N LEU A 113 -8.33 -4.42 26.47
CA LEU A 113 -9.69 -3.86 26.45
C LEU A 113 -10.66 -4.77 25.69
N ARG A 114 -11.93 -4.77 26.09
CA ARG A 114 -13.04 -5.31 25.30
C ARG A 114 -13.34 -4.40 24.11
N LEU A 115 -14.13 -4.89 23.16
CA LEU A 115 -14.47 -4.16 21.94
C LEU A 115 -15.14 -2.80 22.25
N ASP A 116 -16.11 -2.78 23.16
CA ASP A 116 -16.82 -1.56 23.53
C ASP A 116 -15.91 -0.53 24.23
N GLU A 117 -15.03 -1.00 25.12
CA GLU A 117 -14.01 -0.17 25.78
C GLU A 117 -13.02 0.42 24.77
N ALA A 118 -12.55 -0.39 23.82
CA ALA A 118 -11.64 0.04 22.77
C ALA A 118 -12.28 1.06 21.83
N LEU A 119 -13.54 0.88 21.45
CA LEU A 119 -14.27 1.83 20.61
C LEU A 119 -14.50 3.16 21.32
N ARG A 120 -14.86 3.15 22.61
CA ARG A 120 -14.99 4.37 23.42
C ARG A 120 -13.66 5.11 23.55
N LEU A 121 -12.55 4.39 23.69
CA LEU A 121 -11.22 4.98 23.70
C LEU A 121 -10.88 5.62 22.36
N PHE A 122 -11.11 4.90 21.25
CA PHE A 122 -10.87 5.40 19.89
C PHE A 122 -11.69 6.66 19.57
N GLU A 123 -12.96 6.69 19.98
CA GLU A 123 -13.85 7.85 19.81
C GLU A 123 -13.34 9.12 20.51
N LYS A 124 -12.72 8.95 21.69
CA LYS A 124 -12.19 10.05 22.50
C LYS A 124 -10.84 10.58 22.03
N LEU A 125 -10.19 9.94 21.06
CA LEU A 125 -8.92 10.42 20.55
C LEU A 125 -9.06 11.80 19.88
N PRO A 126 -8.04 12.66 19.98
CA PRO A 126 -8.01 13.90 19.24
C PRO A 126 -8.17 13.64 17.74
N LYS A 127 -9.04 14.43 17.12
CA LYS A 127 -9.34 14.36 15.68
C LYS A 127 -8.45 15.31 14.86
N SER A 128 -7.56 16.02 15.52
CA SER A 128 -6.56 16.91 14.93
C SER A 128 -5.33 16.96 15.81
N TYR A 129 -4.19 17.29 15.21
CA TYR A 129 -2.93 17.57 15.90
C TYR A 129 -2.04 18.47 15.02
N PRO A 130 -1.05 19.18 15.58
CA PRO A 130 -0.20 20.08 14.81
C PRO A 130 0.46 19.39 13.61
N ARG A 131 0.50 20.10 12.47
CA ARG A 131 1.27 19.73 11.28
C ARG A 131 2.08 20.93 10.76
N PRO A 132 3.29 20.70 10.22
CA PRO A 132 4.02 19.43 10.17
C PRO A 132 4.43 18.95 11.58
N LEU A 133 4.57 17.64 11.75
CA LEU A 133 5.08 17.06 13.00
C LEU A 133 6.57 17.39 13.17
N SER A 134 7.02 17.56 14.41
CA SER A 134 8.46 17.62 14.66
C SER A 134 9.10 16.25 14.39
N LYS A 135 10.43 16.23 14.19
CA LYS A 135 11.18 14.99 13.90
C LYS A 135 11.01 13.90 14.97
N ASN A 136 10.68 14.30 16.21
CA ASN A 136 10.54 13.39 17.34
C ASN A 136 9.07 13.08 17.68
N ASP A 137 8.11 13.77 17.05
CA ASP A 137 6.69 13.56 17.31
C ASP A 137 6.15 12.40 16.51
N ASN A 138 5.34 11.58 17.18
CA ASN A 138 4.61 10.49 16.57
C ASN A 138 3.19 10.97 16.23
N PRO A 139 2.64 10.58 15.07
CA PRO A 139 1.24 10.83 14.78
C PRO A 139 0.34 10.08 15.75
N ILE A 140 -0.92 10.52 15.83
CA ILE A 140 -1.95 9.76 16.54
C ILE A 140 -2.22 8.47 15.77
N GLN A 141 -1.93 7.34 16.41
CA GLN A 141 -2.15 6.01 15.86
C GLN A 141 -2.74 5.11 16.94
N PHE A 142 -3.87 4.49 16.63
CA PHE A 142 -4.54 3.51 17.48
C PHE A 142 -4.16 2.10 17.03
N GLU A 143 -3.59 1.32 17.92
CA GLU A 143 -3.08 -0.02 17.64
C GLU A 143 -3.81 -1.09 18.45
N VAL A 144 -4.15 -2.19 17.79
CA VAL A 144 -4.78 -3.38 18.38
C VAL A 144 -3.86 -4.58 18.19
N ASP A 145 -3.39 -5.13 19.31
CA ASP A 145 -2.46 -6.28 19.40
C ASP A 145 -1.20 -6.18 18.53
N HIS A 146 -0.76 -4.95 18.21
CA HIS A 146 0.35 -4.69 17.27
C HIS A 146 0.15 -5.30 15.87
N CYS A 147 -1.10 -5.61 15.51
CA CYS A 147 -1.45 -6.19 14.21
C CYS A 147 -2.37 -5.30 13.39
N LEU A 148 -3.23 -4.50 14.02
CA LEU A 148 -4.08 -3.53 13.33
C LEU A 148 -3.73 -2.12 13.81
N HIS A 149 -3.38 -1.26 12.88
CA HIS A 149 -2.95 0.11 13.12
C HIS A 149 -3.90 1.07 12.40
N ILE A 150 -4.41 2.07 13.10
CA ILE A 150 -5.34 3.07 12.57
C ILE A 150 -4.79 4.45 12.90
N GLY A 151 -4.16 5.09 11.93
CA GLY A 151 -3.58 6.43 12.05
C GLY A 151 -4.43 7.49 11.37
N LEU A 152 -4.38 8.74 11.83
CA LEU A 152 -5.05 9.84 11.15
C LEU A 152 -4.22 10.29 9.93
N ALA A 153 -4.74 10.05 8.72
CA ALA A 153 -4.08 10.37 7.45
C ALA A 153 -4.26 11.85 7.09
N SER A 154 -5.50 12.34 7.12
CA SER A 154 -5.87 13.73 6.84
C SER A 154 -6.72 14.29 7.99
N ILE A 155 -6.31 15.44 8.52
CA ILE A 155 -7.01 16.14 9.60
C ILE A 155 -8.24 16.88 9.05
N GLU A 156 -8.08 17.57 7.92
CA GLU A 156 -9.13 18.40 7.32
C GLU A 156 -10.35 17.57 6.92
N GLU A 157 -10.11 16.38 6.37
CA GLU A 157 -11.17 15.47 5.92
C GLU A 157 -11.50 14.36 6.93
N LEU A 158 -10.82 14.32 8.08
CA LEU A 158 -10.93 13.25 9.07
C LEU A 158 -10.81 11.85 8.43
N ARG A 159 -9.75 11.65 7.66
CA ARG A 159 -9.42 10.37 7.02
C ARG A 159 -8.40 9.61 7.82
N TYR A 160 -8.54 8.29 7.82
CA TYR A 160 -7.69 7.36 8.53
C TYR A 160 -6.92 6.44 7.57
N ARG A 161 -5.68 6.16 7.91
CA ARG A 161 -4.89 5.09 7.30
C ARG A 161 -5.05 3.83 8.16
N ILE A 162 -5.50 2.74 7.54
CA ILE A 162 -5.65 1.44 8.20
C ILE A 162 -4.57 0.51 7.68
N VAL A 163 -3.60 0.18 8.53
CA VAL A 163 -2.47 -0.70 8.23
C VAL A 163 -2.61 -1.99 9.03
N ALA A 164 -2.26 -3.11 8.41
CA ALA A 164 -2.29 -4.43 9.01
C ALA A 164 -0.92 -5.08 8.98
N ILE A 165 -0.65 -5.86 10.02
CA ILE A 165 0.55 -6.67 10.19
C ILE A 165 0.11 -8.13 10.38
N ILE A 166 0.53 -9.01 9.48
CA ILE A 166 0.30 -10.45 9.59
C ILE A 166 1.64 -11.11 9.93
N SER A 167 1.77 -11.64 11.15
CA SER A 167 2.84 -12.58 11.46
C SER A 167 2.48 -13.95 10.88
N SER A 168 3.37 -14.54 10.10
CA SER A 168 3.19 -15.90 9.61
C SER A 168 4.09 -16.85 10.39
N GLU A 169 3.50 -17.89 10.98
CA GLU A 169 4.25 -19.04 11.54
C GLU A 169 4.91 -19.88 10.44
N HIS A 170 4.60 -19.64 9.15
CA HIS A 170 5.05 -20.43 8.00
C HIS A 170 5.90 -19.65 6.99
N ILE A 171 6.16 -18.36 7.23
CA ILE A 171 7.14 -17.60 6.45
C ILE A 171 8.42 -17.65 7.28
N TYR A 172 9.42 -18.35 6.78
CA TYR A 172 10.71 -18.58 7.44
C TYR A 172 11.49 -17.29 7.79
N ALA A 173 11.00 -16.10 7.41
CA ALA A 173 11.52 -14.81 7.86
C ALA A 173 10.47 -13.68 7.67
N GLY A 174 9.86 -13.20 8.76
CA GLY A 174 9.24 -11.86 8.80
C GLY A 174 7.71 -11.77 8.86
N SER A 175 7.25 -10.56 9.20
CA SER A 175 5.84 -10.14 9.17
C SER A 175 5.50 -9.44 7.84
N ILE A 176 4.25 -9.60 7.40
CA ILE A 176 3.69 -8.88 6.26
C ILE A 176 3.09 -7.58 6.78
N VAL A 177 3.56 -6.41 6.32
CA VAL A 177 2.93 -5.12 6.61
C VAL A 177 2.29 -4.57 5.35
N PHE A 178 1.00 -4.23 5.40
CA PHE A 178 0.29 -3.69 4.24
C PHE A 178 -0.82 -2.71 4.65
N THR A 179 -1.09 -1.73 3.78
CA THR A 179 -2.24 -0.83 3.97
C THR A 179 -3.52 -1.48 3.46
N ILE A 180 -4.51 -1.62 4.34
CA ILE A 180 -5.87 -2.00 3.95
C ILE A 180 -6.51 -0.81 3.20
N LEU A 181 -6.58 0.36 3.86
CA LEU A 181 -7.16 1.59 3.33
C LEU A 181 -6.27 2.80 3.63
N GLU A 182 -5.97 3.61 2.62
CA GLU A 182 -5.16 4.83 2.79
C GLU A 182 -5.99 6.03 3.27
N ASN A 183 -7.28 6.11 2.88
CA ASN A 183 -8.15 7.27 3.13
C ASN A 183 -9.48 6.88 3.80
N ALA A 184 -9.49 5.91 4.71
CA ALA A 184 -10.70 5.41 5.36
C ALA A 184 -11.49 6.52 6.08
N SER A 185 -12.82 6.42 6.02
CA SER A 185 -13.71 7.20 6.89
C SER A 185 -13.64 6.74 8.35
N TYR A 186 -14.16 7.54 9.27
CA TYR A 186 -14.30 7.15 10.68
C TYR A 186 -15.11 5.83 10.83
N ASN A 187 -16.19 5.67 10.08
CA ASN A 187 -17.01 4.46 10.12
C ASN A 187 -16.25 3.21 9.64
N GLU A 188 -15.42 3.36 8.60
CA GLU A 188 -14.54 2.27 8.16
C GLU A 188 -13.47 1.93 9.20
N ALA A 189 -12.89 2.94 9.86
CA ALA A 189 -11.96 2.69 10.96
C ALA A 189 -12.63 1.91 12.11
N VAL A 190 -13.82 2.33 12.54
CA VAL A 190 -14.62 1.64 13.55
C VAL A 190 -14.96 0.21 13.13
N GLU A 191 -15.37 0.01 11.87
CA GLU A 191 -15.71 -1.31 11.38
C GLU A 191 -14.49 -2.22 11.30
N ALA A 192 -13.30 -1.71 10.91
CA ALA A 192 -12.06 -2.47 10.95
C ALA A 192 -11.72 -2.95 12.37
N ILE A 193 -11.89 -2.09 13.39
CA ILE A 193 -11.72 -2.49 14.81
C ILE A 193 -12.70 -3.62 15.15
N LYS A 194 -13.99 -3.45 14.85
CA LYS A 194 -15.03 -4.46 15.12
C LYS A 194 -14.73 -5.80 14.45
N ARG A 195 -14.33 -5.77 13.18
CA ARG A 195 -13.98 -6.97 12.43
C ARG A 195 -12.76 -7.67 13.02
N TYR A 196 -11.71 -6.94 13.38
CA TYR A 196 -10.54 -7.54 13.99
C TYR A 196 -10.84 -8.16 15.37
N TYR A 197 -11.67 -7.53 16.20
CA TYR A 197 -12.11 -8.14 17.47
C TYR A 197 -12.90 -9.44 17.26
N ARG A 198 -13.75 -9.51 16.23
CA ARG A 198 -14.59 -10.68 15.94
C ARG A 198 -13.84 -11.82 15.25
N GLU A 199 -13.01 -11.49 14.27
CA GLU A 199 -12.41 -12.42 13.30
C GLU A 199 -10.90 -12.61 13.52
N GLY A 200 -10.23 -11.68 14.22
CA GLY A 200 -8.79 -11.71 14.48
C GLY A 200 -7.95 -11.71 13.21
N ASN A 201 -6.90 -12.55 13.20
CA ASN A 201 -6.00 -12.70 12.05
C ASN A 201 -6.72 -13.15 10.77
N GLU A 202 -7.90 -13.76 10.86
CA GLU A 202 -8.66 -14.15 9.67
C GLU A 202 -9.16 -12.92 8.90
N PHE A 203 -9.55 -11.86 9.61
CA PHE A 203 -9.88 -10.58 8.97
C PHE A 203 -8.67 -10.00 8.22
N LEU A 204 -7.48 -10.02 8.84
CA LEU A 204 -6.28 -9.49 8.21
C LEU A 204 -5.88 -10.29 6.97
N LYS A 205 -5.93 -11.63 7.04
CA LYS A 205 -5.69 -12.51 5.89
C LYS A 205 -6.70 -12.27 4.76
N ASN A 206 -7.97 -12.12 5.09
CA ASN A 206 -9.01 -11.80 4.12
C ASN A 206 -8.81 -10.41 3.50
N ALA A 207 -8.41 -9.43 4.30
CA ALA A 207 -8.11 -8.08 3.84
C ALA A 207 -6.94 -8.08 2.85
N TYR A 208 -5.86 -8.80 3.17
CA TYR A 208 -4.71 -8.97 2.29
C TYR A 208 -5.12 -9.60 0.95
N LYS A 209 -5.82 -10.73 0.98
CA LYS A 209 -6.29 -11.42 -0.24
C LYS A 209 -7.24 -10.56 -1.07
N ALA A 210 -8.16 -9.84 -0.43
CA ALA A 210 -9.08 -8.96 -1.12
C ALA A 210 -8.35 -7.78 -1.78
N LYS A 211 -7.35 -7.21 -1.09
CA LYS A 211 -6.51 -6.14 -1.63
C LYS A 211 -5.71 -6.63 -2.84
N GLU A 212 -5.12 -7.82 -2.74
CA GLU A 212 -4.39 -8.45 -3.84
C GLU A 212 -5.27 -8.66 -5.06
N ARG A 213 -6.48 -9.22 -4.90
CA ARG A 213 -7.42 -9.38 -6.00
C ARG A 213 -7.84 -8.06 -6.62
N HIS A 214 -8.12 -7.05 -5.79
CA HIS A 214 -8.52 -5.73 -6.30
C HIS A 214 -7.39 -5.06 -7.10
N LEU A 215 -6.15 -5.15 -6.61
CA LEU A 215 -4.98 -4.69 -7.36
C LEU A 215 -4.83 -5.49 -8.66
N GLU A 216 -5.02 -6.81 -8.62
CA GLU A 216 -4.93 -7.66 -9.79
C GLU A 216 -5.96 -7.31 -10.87
N GLU A 217 -7.22 -7.12 -10.47
CA GLU A 217 -8.30 -6.68 -11.36
C GLU A 217 -7.99 -5.32 -11.98
N LYS A 218 -7.54 -4.35 -11.16
CA LYS A 218 -7.17 -3.02 -11.63
C LYS A 218 -6.04 -3.09 -12.66
N GLU A 219 -4.92 -3.71 -12.30
CA GLU A 219 -3.74 -3.77 -13.17
C GLU A 219 -3.99 -4.57 -14.45
N THR A 220 -4.79 -5.63 -14.38
CA THR A 220 -5.23 -6.39 -15.57
C THR A 220 -6.13 -5.52 -16.46
N SER A 221 -7.07 -4.76 -15.88
CA SER A 221 -7.94 -3.85 -16.64
C SER A 221 -7.17 -2.70 -17.29
N GLU A 222 -6.07 -2.26 -16.68
CA GLU A 222 -5.13 -1.28 -17.23
C GLU A 222 -4.18 -1.90 -18.28
N GLY A 223 -4.28 -3.20 -18.54
CA GLY A 223 -3.44 -3.92 -19.50
C GLY A 223 -1.97 -4.03 -19.07
N LYS A 224 -1.66 -3.82 -17.77
CA LYS A 224 -0.27 -3.89 -17.28
C LYS A 224 0.32 -5.29 -17.41
N TYR A 225 -0.51 -6.33 -17.34
CA TYR A 225 -0.13 -7.73 -17.54
C TYR A 225 -1.33 -8.58 -17.91
N LEU A 226 -1.04 -9.75 -18.48
CA LEU A 226 -1.97 -10.84 -18.76
C LEU A 226 -2.18 -11.75 -17.54
N LEU A 227 -1.17 -11.88 -16.66
CA LEU A 227 -1.25 -12.66 -15.42
C LEU A 227 -0.30 -12.14 -14.34
N LYS A 228 -0.73 -12.12 -13.06
CA LYS A 228 0.14 -11.95 -11.89
C LYS A 228 0.30 -13.28 -11.15
N ILE A 229 1.54 -13.62 -10.80
CA ILE A 229 1.89 -14.82 -10.04
C ILE A 229 2.43 -14.35 -8.69
N PRO A 230 1.59 -14.30 -7.64
CA PRO A 230 1.99 -13.80 -6.32
C PRO A 230 2.96 -14.76 -5.62
N GLY A 231 3.76 -14.22 -4.70
CA GLY A 231 4.52 -15.01 -3.73
C GLY A 231 5.73 -15.73 -4.31
N VAL A 232 6.42 -15.13 -5.28
CA VAL A 232 7.69 -15.65 -5.77
C VAL A 232 8.77 -15.31 -4.76
N PHE A 233 9.33 -16.32 -4.10
CA PHE A 233 10.66 -16.20 -3.53
C PHE A 233 11.66 -16.44 -4.65
N ILE A 234 12.28 -15.35 -5.08
CA ILE A 234 13.40 -15.44 -6.02
C ILE A 234 14.61 -15.79 -5.17
N ARG A 235 15.24 -16.95 -5.46
CA ARG A 235 16.58 -17.26 -4.97
C ARG A 235 17.58 -16.71 -6.00
N TYR A 236 18.07 -15.50 -5.78
CA TYR A 236 19.14 -14.93 -6.59
C TYR A 236 20.49 -15.26 -5.94
N ASP A 237 21.42 -15.81 -6.72
CA ASP A 237 22.78 -16.18 -6.32
C ASP A 237 22.90 -16.86 -4.94
N THR A 238 22.18 -17.97 -4.78
CA THR A 238 22.15 -18.84 -3.59
C THR A 238 21.64 -18.27 -2.26
N GLU A 239 21.54 -16.96 -2.05
CA GLU A 239 21.31 -16.38 -0.70
C GLU A 239 20.22 -15.31 -0.59
N VAL A 240 19.81 -14.67 -1.68
CA VAL A 240 18.83 -13.58 -1.60
C VAL A 240 17.42 -14.15 -1.76
N TYR A 241 16.52 -13.89 -0.79
CA TYR A 241 15.10 -14.24 -0.85
C TYR A 241 14.26 -12.97 -0.92
N MET A 242 13.72 -12.67 -2.09
CA MET A 242 12.82 -11.52 -2.25
C MET A 242 11.38 -11.96 -2.44
N SER A 243 10.45 -11.28 -1.76
CA SER A 243 9.03 -11.36 -2.08
C SER A 243 8.75 -10.49 -3.30
N SER A 244 8.66 -11.12 -4.47
CA SER A 244 8.29 -10.44 -5.72
C SER A 244 7.06 -11.11 -6.32
N ALA A 245 6.34 -10.38 -7.17
CA ALA A 245 5.38 -10.98 -8.07
C ALA A 245 6.03 -11.15 -9.44
N LEU A 246 5.82 -12.32 -10.05
CA LEU A 246 6.16 -12.55 -11.45
C LEU A 246 4.93 -12.29 -12.28
N TYR A 247 5.08 -11.49 -13.32
CA TYR A 247 4.01 -11.05 -14.20
C TYR A 247 4.24 -11.62 -15.58
N LEU A 248 3.18 -12.08 -16.20
CA LEU A 248 3.14 -12.40 -17.62
C LEU A 248 2.58 -11.19 -18.36
N VAL A 249 3.39 -10.57 -19.20
CA VAL A 249 2.96 -9.51 -20.12
C VAL A 249 2.95 -10.06 -21.54
N LYS A 250 2.40 -9.30 -22.49
CA LYS A 250 2.29 -9.73 -23.89
C LYS A 250 3.66 -10.06 -24.50
N GLU A 251 4.69 -9.35 -24.07
CA GLU A 251 6.06 -9.44 -24.56
C GLU A 251 6.88 -10.53 -23.84
N GLY A 252 6.44 -11.07 -22.70
CA GLY A 252 7.22 -12.05 -21.94
C GLY A 252 6.91 -12.13 -20.44
N LEU A 253 7.86 -12.64 -19.66
CA LEU A 253 7.77 -12.67 -18.19
C LEU A 253 8.59 -11.53 -17.58
N LYS A 254 8.01 -10.80 -16.63
CA LYS A 254 8.62 -9.66 -15.96
C LYS A 254 8.40 -9.70 -14.45
N PHE A 255 9.39 -9.25 -13.68
CA PHE A 255 9.25 -9.10 -12.23
C PHE A 255 8.83 -7.67 -11.87
N TYR A 256 7.93 -7.54 -10.91
CA TYR A 256 7.70 -6.27 -10.25
C TYR A 256 7.74 -6.44 -8.74
N ALA A 257 8.17 -5.37 -8.06
CA ALA A 257 8.08 -5.25 -6.62
C ALA A 257 6.59 -5.29 -6.25
N HIS A 258 6.27 -6.07 -5.23
CA HIS A 258 4.94 -5.98 -4.65
C HIS A 258 4.88 -4.67 -3.85
N ASP A 259 3.89 -3.82 -4.11
CA ASP A 259 3.67 -2.52 -3.43
C ASP A 259 3.36 -2.62 -1.90
N GLY A 260 3.63 -3.77 -1.27
CA GLY A 260 3.63 -3.91 0.18
C GLY A 260 5.03 -3.63 0.72
N ASN A 261 5.15 -2.75 1.70
CA ASN A 261 6.41 -2.49 2.42
C ASN A 261 6.90 -3.75 3.15
N TYR A 262 7.52 -4.68 2.42
CA TYR A 262 8.44 -5.64 2.98
C TYR A 262 9.80 -4.97 3.01
N LEU A 263 10.34 -4.81 4.23
CA LEU A 263 11.65 -4.26 4.56
C LEU A 263 12.62 -4.25 3.36
N TYR A 264 12.79 -3.07 2.76
CA TYR A 264 13.98 -2.60 2.01
C TYR A 264 14.86 -3.67 1.35
N MET A 265 14.29 -4.59 0.58
CA MET A 265 15.09 -5.30 -0.39
C MET A 265 14.90 -4.58 -1.71
N GLU A 266 15.89 -3.78 -2.09
CA GLU A 266 15.99 -3.27 -3.45
C GLU A 266 15.98 -4.48 -4.38
N MET A 267 15.06 -4.47 -5.35
CA MET A 267 15.09 -5.45 -6.43
C MET A 267 16.45 -5.33 -7.10
N PRO A 268 17.21 -6.43 -7.28
CA PRO A 268 18.40 -6.40 -8.10
C PRO A 268 18.06 -5.73 -9.41
N GLU A 269 18.84 -4.71 -9.78
CA GLU A 269 18.65 -3.96 -11.04
C GLU A 269 18.68 -4.93 -12.25
N ASP A 270 19.28 -6.10 -12.06
CA ASP A 270 19.48 -7.15 -13.05
C ASP A 270 18.36 -8.20 -13.09
N LEU A 271 17.24 -8.00 -12.38
CA LEU A 271 16.18 -9.01 -12.36
C LEU A 271 15.70 -9.28 -13.81
N PRO A 272 15.82 -10.54 -14.28
CA PRO A 272 15.75 -10.82 -15.70
C PRO A 272 14.33 -10.61 -16.21
N TYR A 273 14.20 -9.74 -17.22
CA TYR A 273 13.10 -9.81 -18.15
C TYR A 273 13.31 -10.99 -19.10
N PHE A 274 12.29 -11.83 -19.26
CA PHE A 274 12.34 -12.95 -20.19
C PHE A 274 11.46 -12.64 -21.39
N ALA A 275 12.06 -12.14 -22.46
CA ALA A 275 11.38 -11.98 -23.74
C ALA A 275 10.74 -13.31 -24.17
N ARG A 276 9.51 -13.25 -24.67
CA ARG A 276 8.73 -14.42 -25.08
C ARG A 276 9.48 -15.32 -26.06
N GLU A 277 10.23 -14.71 -26.95
CA GLU A 277 11.04 -15.36 -27.98
C GLU A 277 12.22 -16.12 -27.36
N GLY A 278 12.85 -15.56 -26.33
CA GLY A 278 13.98 -16.17 -25.63
C GLY A 278 13.58 -17.29 -24.67
N ILE A 279 12.31 -17.37 -24.24
CA ILE A 279 11.82 -18.47 -23.39
C ILE A 279 11.82 -19.77 -24.19
N GLN A 280 12.62 -20.74 -23.77
CA GLN A 280 12.72 -22.06 -24.41
C GLN A 280 11.80 -23.07 -23.76
N LYS A 281 11.72 -23.05 -22.43
CA LYS A 281 10.96 -24.04 -21.66
C LYS A 281 10.60 -23.50 -20.30
N ILE A 282 9.38 -23.79 -19.85
CA ILE A 282 8.94 -23.55 -18.49
C ILE A 282 8.53 -24.89 -17.88
N LYS A 283 9.12 -25.28 -16.76
CA LYS A 283 8.73 -26.48 -16.01
C LYS A 283 8.08 -26.06 -14.70
N PHE A 284 6.91 -26.62 -14.41
CA PHE A 284 6.24 -26.44 -13.13
C PHE A 284 6.19 -27.73 -12.33
N ASN A 285 6.66 -27.64 -11.09
CA ASN A 285 6.54 -28.69 -10.11
C ASN A 285 5.43 -28.33 -9.10
N LYS A 286 4.26 -28.94 -9.30
CA LYS A 286 3.09 -28.73 -8.44
C LYS A 286 3.32 -29.15 -6.99
N LYS A 287 4.10 -30.21 -6.77
CA LYS A 287 4.32 -30.79 -5.43
C LYS A 287 5.17 -29.88 -4.56
N TYR A 288 6.20 -29.27 -5.15
CA TYR A 288 7.16 -28.41 -4.45
C TYR A 288 6.93 -26.93 -4.71
N THR A 289 5.82 -26.58 -5.36
CA THR A 289 5.46 -25.19 -5.63
C THR A 289 6.60 -24.44 -6.32
N GLU A 290 7.22 -25.07 -7.32
CA GLU A 290 8.42 -24.57 -7.98
C GLU A 290 8.20 -24.35 -9.48
N MET A 291 8.85 -23.34 -10.04
CA MET A 291 8.97 -23.13 -11.49
C MET A 291 10.44 -23.04 -11.89
N GLU A 292 10.77 -23.67 -12.99
CA GLU A 292 12.05 -23.51 -13.67
C GLU A 292 11.82 -22.91 -15.05
N VAL A 293 12.44 -21.75 -15.32
CA VAL A 293 12.41 -21.09 -16.63
C VAL A 293 13.76 -21.27 -17.29
N THR A 294 13.78 -21.96 -18.42
CA THR A 294 14.93 -22.04 -19.32
C THR A 294 14.81 -20.95 -20.38
N TYR A 295 15.79 -20.07 -20.43
CA TYR A 295 15.81 -18.88 -21.27
C TYR A 295 17.11 -18.80 -22.09
N ARG A 296 17.04 -18.19 -23.27
CA ARG A 296 18.20 -17.83 -24.09
C ARG A 296 18.32 -16.30 -24.08
N ASP A 297 19.44 -15.78 -23.56
CA ASP A 297 19.68 -14.34 -23.49
C ASP A 297 20.02 -13.73 -24.85
N ASP A 298 20.14 -12.40 -24.89
CA ASP A 298 20.40 -11.63 -26.11
C ASP A 298 21.72 -12.02 -26.79
N ASN A 299 22.66 -12.61 -26.04
CA ASN A 299 23.91 -13.15 -26.55
C ASN A 299 23.80 -14.62 -27.00
N GLY A 300 22.58 -15.16 -27.03
CA GLY A 300 22.32 -16.55 -27.39
C GLY A 300 22.69 -17.57 -26.30
N ARG A 301 23.09 -17.15 -25.09
CA ARG A 301 23.50 -18.06 -24.01
C ARG A 301 22.29 -18.59 -23.29
N LYS A 302 22.31 -19.89 -23.01
CA LYS A 302 21.23 -20.57 -22.29
C LYS A 302 21.41 -20.41 -20.78
N LYS A 303 20.38 -19.92 -20.10
CA LYS A 303 20.29 -19.77 -18.64
C LYS A 303 19.07 -20.50 -18.10
N THR A 304 19.13 -20.89 -16.83
CA THR A 304 18.01 -21.54 -16.13
C THR A 304 17.79 -20.85 -14.80
N PHE A 305 16.55 -20.44 -14.55
CA PHE A 305 16.16 -19.76 -13.32
C PHE A 305 15.13 -20.60 -12.59
N LYS A 306 15.29 -20.74 -11.28
CA LYS A 306 14.39 -21.51 -10.41
C LYS A 306 13.70 -20.58 -9.43
N TYR A 307 12.40 -20.77 -9.30
CA TYR A 307 11.49 -19.97 -8.49
C TYR A 307 10.70 -20.88 -7.55
N VAL A 308 10.48 -20.43 -6.32
CA VAL A 308 9.62 -21.10 -5.33
C VAL A 308 8.45 -20.19 -5.03
N PHE A 309 7.24 -20.72 -5.07
CA PHE A 309 6.01 -19.99 -4.80
C PHE A 309 5.44 -20.34 -3.44
N LEU A 310 4.86 -19.35 -2.77
CA LEU A 310 3.89 -19.55 -1.70
C LEU A 310 2.52 -19.83 -2.31
N MET A 311 2.19 -21.09 -2.57
CA MET A 311 1.01 -21.41 -3.38
C MET A 311 -0.32 -21.46 -2.61
N PRO A 312 -1.37 -20.77 -3.09
CA PRO A 312 -2.78 -21.12 -2.86
C PRO A 312 -3.30 -22.16 -3.88
N GLU A 313 -4.54 -22.65 -3.67
CA GLU A 313 -5.24 -23.61 -4.56
C GLU A 313 -5.34 -23.16 -6.04
N GLU A 314 -5.25 -21.85 -6.29
CA GLU A 314 -5.36 -21.23 -7.62
C GLU A 314 -4.20 -21.56 -8.58
N GLY A 315 -3.14 -22.22 -8.11
CA GLY A 315 -2.00 -22.63 -8.94
C GLY A 315 -2.38 -23.35 -10.23
N ARG A 316 -3.39 -24.21 -10.18
CA ARG A 316 -3.89 -24.91 -11.37
C ARG A 316 -4.39 -23.96 -12.46
N ARG A 317 -5.01 -22.84 -12.06
CA ARG A 317 -5.52 -21.82 -12.99
C ARG A 317 -4.37 -21.06 -13.63
N TYR A 318 -3.38 -20.65 -12.84
CA TYR A 318 -2.19 -19.95 -13.34
C TYR A 318 -1.39 -20.78 -14.35
N TYR A 319 -1.21 -22.08 -14.08
CA TYR A 319 -0.53 -22.97 -15.03
C TYR A 319 -1.28 -23.06 -16.36
N ARG A 320 -2.62 -23.06 -16.34
CA ARG A 320 -3.44 -23.10 -17.56
C ARG A 320 -3.23 -21.84 -18.40
N VAL A 321 -3.21 -20.66 -17.77
CA VAL A 321 -2.98 -19.38 -18.46
C VAL A 321 -1.57 -19.32 -19.08
N LEU A 322 -0.54 -19.73 -18.33
CA LEU A 322 0.81 -19.80 -18.88
C LEU A 322 0.91 -20.80 -20.05
N SER A 323 0.22 -21.94 -19.97
CA SER A 323 0.21 -22.91 -21.07
C SER A 323 -0.48 -22.39 -22.33
N SER A 324 -1.52 -21.55 -22.21
CA SER A 324 -2.17 -20.94 -23.38
C SER A 324 -1.32 -19.87 -24.04
N GLU A 325 -0.56 -19.09 -23.25
CA GLU A 325 0.33 -18.04 -23.79
C GLU A 325 1.67 -18.60 -24.30
N PHE A 326 2.12 -19.74 -23.78
CA PHE A 326 3.35 -20.41 -24.21
C PHE A 326 3.10 -21.87 -24.64
N PRO A 327 2.31 -22.10 -25.70
CA PRO A 327 2.01 -23.45 -26.17
C PRO A 327 3.29 -24.17 -26.59
N GLY A 328 3.39 -25.47 -26.31
CA GLY A 328 4.59 -26.29 -26.61
C GLY A 328 5.80 -26.06 -25.70
N LYS A 329 5.84 -24.94 -24.95
CA LYS A 329 6.98 -24.58 -24.08
C LYS A 329 6.76 -24.94 -22.62
N VAL A 330 5.53 -25.24 -22.19
CA VAL A 330 5.17 -25.47 -20.78
C VAL A 330 5.03 -26.96 -20.46
N LYS A 331 5.76 -27.42 -19.43
CA LYS A 331 5.67 -28.78 -18.86
C LYS A 331 5.08 -28.73 -17.45
N VAL A 332 4.02 -29.49 -17.18
CA VAL A 332 3.35 -29.53 -15.87
C VAL A 332 3.24 -30.97 -15.38
N GLY A 333 3.85 -31.28 -14.22
CA GLY A 333 3.62 -32.57 -13.54
C GLY A 333 3.88 -33.82 -14.38
N GLY A 334 4.97 -33.83 -15.16
CA GLY A 334 5.41 -34.99 -15.94
C GLY A 334 5.03 -34.97 -17.43
N GLY A 335 3.94 -34.30 -17.81
CA GLY A 335 3.48 -34.17 -19.20
C GLY A 335 3.82 -32.82 -19.85
N TRP A 336 3.95 -32.82 -21.17
CA TRP A 336 4.04 -31.61 -22.00
C TRP A 336 2.67 -31.23 -22.53
N PHE A 337 2.41 -29.92 -22.64
CA PHE A 337 1.29 -29.41 -23.43
C PHE A 337 1.79 -29.17 -24.85
N GLY A 338 1.19 -29.86 -25.81
CA GLY A 338 1.36 -29.66 -27.26
C GLY A 338 0.10 -29.07 -27.85
#